data_AF-X0WHZ0-F1
#
_entry.id   AF-X0WHZ0-F1
#
_cell.length_a   1.000
_cell.length_b   1.000
_cell.length_c   1.000
_cell.angle_alpha   90.00
_cell.angle_beta   90.00
_cell.angle_gamma   90.00
#
_symmetry.space_group_name_H-M   'P 1'
#
loop_
_entity.id
_entity.type
_entity.pdbx_description
1 polymer ?
#
loop_
_entity_poly.entity_id
_entity_poly.type
_entity_poly.pdbx_seq_one_letter_code
_entity_poly.pdbx_strand_id
1 'polypeptide(L)'
;MALKIADFIRNTTESLKPLHIAYTQAMWEAATSGTEGANESEKSAQAELMRFWADETRFEQAKEFHEDGTASDERTARLIKRIYLAAAKAQQDENSIVRITQLEAEIRDQYYNFRAQVDGK
;
A
#
# COMPACT_ATOMS: atom_id res chain seq x y z
N MET A 1 -9.64 -8.58 25.74
CA MET A 1 -9.46 -7.43 24.84
C MET A 1 -8.00 -7.27 24.41
N ALA A 2 -7.05 -7.07 25.34
CA ALA A 2 -5.63 -6.86 25.01
C ALA A 2 -4.98 -7.92 24.10
N LEU A 3 -5.27 -9.22 24.31
CA LEU A 3 -4.76 -10.30 23.46
C LEU A 3 -5.26 -10.17 21.99
N LYS A 4 -6.53 -9.78 21.80
CA LYS A 4 -7.11 -9.56 20.46
C LYS A 4 -6.42 -8.42 19.71
N ILE A 5 -6.11 -7.32 20.41
CA ILE A 5 -5.39 -6.18 19.83
C ILE A 5 -3.97 -6.58 19.43
N ALA A 6 -3.26 -7.30 20.30
CA ALA A 6 -1.89 -7.75 20.02
C ALA A 6 -1.86 -8.70 18.81
N ASP A 7 -2.81 -9.64 18.72
CA ASP A 7 -2.94 -10.55 17.59
C ASP A 7 -3.31 -9.81 16.30
N PHE A 8 -4.23 -8.84 16.36
CA PHE A 8 -4.60 -8.02 15.21
C PHE A 8 -3.40 -7.23 14.65
N ILE A 9 -2.64 -6.57 15.53
CA ILE A 9 -1.42 -5.85 15.15
C ILE A 9 -0.43 -6.81 14.51
N ARG A 10 -0.14 -7.95 15.17
CA ARG A 10 0.82 -8.94 14.67
C ARG A 10 0.42 -9.43 13.28
N ASN A 11 -0.80 -9.95 13.13
CA ASN A 11 -1.30 -10.48 11.87
C ASN A 11 -1.27 -9.41 10.76
N THR A 12 -1.71 -8.18 11.07
CA THR A 12 -1.65 -7.07 10.11
C THR A 12 -0.23 -6.79 9.66
N THR A 13 0.73 -6.70 10.59
CA THR A 13 2.13 -6.40 10.26
C THR A 13 2.84 -7.54 9.54
N GLU A 14 2.54 -8.80 9.89
CA GLU A 14 3.10 -9.98 9.24
C GLU A 14 2.61 -10.12 7.80
N SER A 15 1.33 -9.86 7.54
CA SER A 15 0.78 -9.83 6.18
C SER A 15 1.25 -8.62 5.36
N LEU A 16 1.37 -7.45 5.97
CA LEU A 16 1.81 -6.23 5.30
C LEU A 16 3.27 -6.29 4.85
N LYS A 17 4.15 -6.85 5.70
CA LYS A 17 5.60 -6.83 5.48
C LYS A 17 6.04 -7.33 4.10
N PRO A 18 5.64 -8.54 3.62
CA PRO A 18 6.05 -9.02 2.31
C PRO A 18 5.50 -8.15 1.18
N LEU A 19 4.25 -7.67 1.28
CA LEU A 19 3.64 -6.80 0.25
C LEU A 19 4.37 -5.47 0.13
N HIS A 20 4.72 -4.87 1.26
CA HIS A 20 5.47 -3.62 1.27
C HIS A 20 6.88 -3.79 0.69
N ILE A 21 7.58 -4.89 1.04
CA ILE A 21 8.89 -5.19 0.48
C ILE A 21 8.78 -5.37 -1.05
N ALA A 22 7.83 -6.19 -1.51
CA ALA A 22 7.61 -6.46 -2.93
C ALA A 22 7.35 -5.17 -3.72
N TYR A 23 6.44 -4.32 -3.25
CA TYR A 23 6.16 -3.04 -3.89
C TYR A 23 7.39 -2.13 -3.93
N THR A 24 8.10 -1.95 -2.81
CA THR A 24 9.28 -1.06 -2.80
C THR A 24 10.43 -1.57 -3.66
N GLN A 25 10.60 -2.89 -3.76
CA GLN A 25 11.62 -3.50 -4.62
C GLN A 25 11.25 -3.36 -6.10
N ALA A 26 9.98 -3.59 -6.46
CA ALA A 26 9.52 -3.42 -7.82
C ALA A 26 9.60 -1.95 -8.28
N MET A 27 9.25 -1.01 -7.41
CA MET A 27 9.43 0.43 -7.64
C MET A 27 10.89 0.79 -7.89
N TRP A 28 11.81 0.25 -7.08
CA TRP A 28 13.24 0.46 -7.29
C TRP A 28 13.69 -0.04 -8.68
N GLU A 29 13.34 -1.28 -9.02
CA GLU A 29 13.72 -1.90 -10.29
C GLU A 29 13.15 -1.14 -11.50
N ALA A 30 11.89 -0.71 -11.43
CA ALA A 30 11.24 0.10 -12.46
C ALA A 30 11.98 1.44 -12.64
N ALA A 31 12.28 2.13 -11.54
CA ALA A 31 12.98 3.41 -11.57
C ALA A 31 14.42 3.32 -12.10
N THR A 32 15.11 2.20 -11.89
CA THR A 32 16.51 2.03 -12.34
C THR A 32 16.64 1.40 -13.72
N SER A 33 15.68 0.60 -14.16
CA SER A 33 15.75 -0.12 -15.44
C SER A 33 14.87 0.51 -16.53
N GLY A 34 13.72 1.08 -16.17
CA GLY A 34 12.71 1.56 -17.11
C GLY A 34 12.07 0.48 -17.99
N THR A 35 12.32 -0.81 -17.71
CA THR A 35 11.82 -1.89 -18.56
C THR A 35 10.33 -2.15 -18.38
N GLU A 36 9.65 -2.58 -19.43
CA GLU A 36 8.21 -2.92 -19.39
C GLU A 36 7.89 -3.96 -18.31
N GLY A 37 8.73 -5.00 -18.18
CA GLY A 37 8.55 -6.03 -17.15
C GLY A 37 8.69 -5.50 -15.73
N ALA A 38 9.60 -4.55 -15.50
CA ALA A 38 9.75 -3.91 -14.19
C ALA A 38 8.56 -2.99 -13.88
N ASN A 39 8.10 -2.22 -14.87
CA ASN A 39 6.93 -1.33 -14.73
C ASN A 39 5.65 -2.14 -14.43
N GLU A 40 5.42 -3.27 -15.11
CA GLU A 40 4.25 -4.13 -14.84
C GLU A 40 4.33 -4.82 -13.48
N SER A 41 5.55 -5.19 -13.04
CA SER A 41 5.78 -5.74 -11.70
C SER A 41 5.47 -4.72 -10.61
N GLU A 42 5.86 -3.45 -10.80
CA GLU A 42 5.54 -2.36 -9.88
C GLU A 42 4.03 -2.12 -9.81
N LYS A 43 3.35 -2.03 -10.97
CA LYS A 43 1.89 -1.87 -11.04
C LYS A 43 1.15 -2.99 -10.30
N SER A 44 1.57 -4.23 -10.51
CA SER A 44 0.97 -5.40 -9.87
C SER A 44 1.15 -5.38 -8.34
N ALA A 45 2.39 -5.16 -7.88
CA ALA A 45 2.69 -5.09 -6.45
C ALA A 45 2.01 -3.90 -5.76
N GLN A 46 1.87 -2.77 -6.46
CA GLN A 46 1.12 -1.62 -5.99
C GLN A 46 -0.37 -1.96 -5.78
N ALA A 47 -0.98 -2.63 -6.74
CA ALA A 47 -2.38 -3.04 -6.65
C ALA A 47 -2.61 -4.01 -5.49
N GLU A 48 -1.71 -4.97 -5.27
CA GLU A 48 -1.79 -5.88 -4.12
C GLU A 48 -1.69 -5.14 -2.78
N LEU A 49 -0.77 -4.18 -2.66
CA LEU A 49 -0.64 -3.37 -1.45
C LEU A 49 -1.88 -2.48 -1.21
N MET A 50 -2.48 -1.94 -2.27
CA MET A 50 -3.73 -1.18 -2.18
C MET A 50 -4.89 -2.07 -1.74
N ARG A 51 -5.07 -3.25 -2.38
CA ARG A 51 -6.10 -4.22 -1.99
C ARG A 51 -5.96 -4.69 -0.56
N PHE A 52 -4.72 -4.88 -0.10
CA PHE A 52 -4.47 -5.14 1.31
C PHE A 52 -5.15 -4.05 2.13
N TRP A 53 -4.79 -2.79 2.01
CA TRP A 53 -5.38 -1.73 2.83
C TRP A 53 -6.88 -1.45 2.59
N ALA A 54 -7.42 -1.81 1.43
CA ALA A 54 -8.83 -1.64 1.08
C ALA A 54 -9.77 -2.66 1.73
N ASP A 55 -9.25 -3.72 2.33
CA ASP A 55 -10.05 -4.72 3.04
C ASP A 55 -10.93 -4.09 4.15
N GLU A 56 -12.24 -4.19 3.95
CA GLU A 56 -13.26 -3.61 4.83
C GLU A 56 -13.21 -4.22 6.23
N THR A 57 -12.98 -5.53 6.35
CA THR A 57 -12.91 -6.21 7.65
C THR A 57 -11.77 -5.64 8.50
N ARG A 58 -10.61 -5.38 7.90
CA ARG A 58 -9.49 -4.78 8.62
C ARG A 58 -9.75 -3.33 8.99
N PHE A 59 -10.43 -2.57 8.13
CA PHE A 59 -10.83 -1.20 8.45
C PHE A 59 -11.76 -1.17 9.66
N GLU A 60 -12.83 -1.99 9.64
CA GLU A 60 -13.80 -2.07 10.73
C GLU A 60 -13.14 -2.48 12.05
N GLN A 61 -12.31 -3.54 12.03
CA GLN A 61 -11.57 -3.97 13.22
C GLN A 61 -10.61 -2.90 13.74
N ALA A 62 -9.87 -2.22 12.85
CA ALA A 62 -8.96 -1.15 13.26
C ALA A 62 -9.70 0.05 13.85
N LYS A 63 -10.88 0.37 13.30
CA LYS A 63 -11.75 1.44 13.79
C LYS A 63 -12.30 1.10 15.18
N GLU A 64 -12.85 -0.10 15.37
CA GLU A 64 -13.34 -0.57 16.68
C GLU A 64 -12.25 -0.45 17.75
N PHE A 65 -11.06 -1.02 17.50
CA PHE A 65 -9.95 -0.93 18.45
C PHE A 65 -9.45 0.50 18.67
N HIS A 66 -9.62 1.40 17.70
CA HIS A 66 -9.24 2.79 17.85
C HIS A 66 -10.24 3.57 18.71
N GLU A 67 -11.54 3.37 18.49
CA GLU A 67 -12.64 4.07 19.15
C GLU A 67 -12.86 3.59 20.59
N ASP A 68 -12.70 2.28 20.84
CA ASP A 68 -12.87 1.68 22.17
C ASP A 68 -11.88 2.23 23.22
N GLY A 69 -10.75 2.82 22.78
CA GLY A 69 -9.73 3.38 23.67
C GLY A 69 -9.11 2.36 24.64
N THR A 70 -9.33 1.06 24.43
CA THR A 70 -8.95 -0.02 25.35
C THR A 70 -7.50 -0.48 25.24
N ALA A 71 -6.69 0.19 24.42
CA ALA A 71 -5.26 -0.03 24.39
C ALA A 71 -4.65 0.38 25.74
N SER A 72 -4.07 -0.59 26.45
CA SER A 72 -3.54 -0.41 27.80
C SER A 72 -2.31 0.50 27.88
N ASP A 73 -1.61 0.71 26.77
CA ASP A 73 -0.39 1.49 26.68
C ASP A 73 -0.33 2.35 25.41
N GLU A 74 0.40 3.46 25.50
CA GLU A 74 0.50 4.47 24.43
C GLU A 74 1.07 3.92 23.12
N ARG A 75 1.98 2.94 23.19
CA ARG A 75 2.60 2.35 22.00
C ARG A 75 1.57 1.55 21.24
N THR A 76 0.80 0.70 21.91
CA THR A 76 -0.28 -0.08 21.31
C THR A 76 -1.36 0.83 20.73
N ALA A 77 -1.75 1.88 21.45
CA ALA A 77 -2.72 2.87 20.97
C ALA A 77 -2.25 3.56 19.67
N ARG A 78 -0.97 3.93 19.60
CA ARG A 78 -0.38 4.54 18.41
C ARG A 78 -0.35 3.57 17.22
N LEU A 79 -0.04 2.29 17.44
CA LEU A 79 -0.02 1.28 16.38
C LEU A 79 -1.42 1.07 15.78
N ILE A 80 -2.45 0.94 16.63
CA ILE A 80 -3.83 0.84 16.17
C ILE A 80 -4.21 2.08 15.35
N LYS A 81 -3.93 3.29 15.87
CA LYS A 81 -4.23 4.53 15.16
C LYS A 81 -3.57 4.58 13.78
N ARG A 82 -2.33 4.10 13.64
CA ARG A 82 -1.62 4.04 12.35
C ARG A 82 -2.29 3.08 11.39
N ILE A 83 -2.70 1.89 11.85
CA ILE A 83 -3.40 0.89 11.04
C ILE A 83 -4.76 1.44 10.60
N TYR A 84 -5.53 2.02 11.54
CA TYR A 84 -6.81 2.65 11.25
C TYR A 84 -6.70 3.72 10.17
N LEU A 85 -5.79 4.69 10.34
CA LEU A 85 -5.60 5.77 9.36
C LEU A 85 -5.13 5.26 7.99
N ALA A 86 -4.34 4.18 7.96
CA ALA A 86 -3.90 3.57 6.71
C ALA A 86 -5.05 2.87 5.97
N ALA A 87 -5.91 2.14 6.69
CA ALA A 87 -7.09 1.49 6.11
C ALA A 87 -8.17 2.49 5.72
N ALA A 88 -8.44 3.50 6.56
CA ALA A 88 -9.47 4.51 6.35
C ALA A 88 -9.31 5.29 5.03
N LYS A 89 -8.06 5.61 4.65
CA LYS A 89 -7.76 6.30 3.38
C LYS A 89 -7.79 5.38 2.15
N ALA A 90 -7.87 4.08 2.35
CA ALA A 90 -7.67 3.06 1.33
C ALA A 90 -8.96 2.34 0.91
N GLN A 91 -10.13 2.84 1.33
CA GLN A 91 -11.43 2.21 1.05
C GLN A 91 -11.91 2.43 -0.40
N GLN A 92 -11.00 2.39 -1.37
CA GLN A 92 -11.34 2.39 -2.79
C GLN A 92 -11.89 1.02 -3.22
N ASP A 93 -12.83 0.99 -4.16
CA ASP A 93 -13.32 -0.25 -4.77
C ASP A 93 -12.28 -0.84 -5.76
N GLU A 94 -12.44 -2.12 -6.10
CA GLU A 94 -11.51 -2.85 -6.98
C GLU A 94 -11.31 -2.18 -8.34
N ASN A 95 -12.37 -1.61 -8.95
CA ASN A 95 -12.22 -0.94 -10.25
C ASN A 95 -11.41 0.35 -10.11
N SER A 96 -11.60 1.08 -9.01
CA SER A 96 -10.80 2.25 -8.69
C SER A 96 -9.33 1.89 -8.45
N ILE A 97 -9.05 0.79 -7.74
CA ILE A 97 -7.68 0.30 -7.52
C ILE A 97 -7.01 -0.01 -8.86
N VAL A 98 -7.65 -0.81 -9.72
CA VAL A 98 -7.11 -1.16 -11.05
C VAL A 98 -6.88 0.08 -11.90
N ARG A 99 -7.82 1.03 -11.89
CA ARG A 99 -7.70 2.26 -12.67
C ARG A 99 -6.55 3.15 -12.18
N ILE A 100 -6.41 3.33 -10.88
CA ILE A 100 -5.36 4.17 -10.29
C ILE A 100 -3.99 3.60 -10.63
N THR A 101 -3.76 2.30 -10.38
CA THR A 101 -2.46 1.69 -10.63
C THR A 101 -2.10 1.68 -12.12
N GLN A 102 -3.08 1.50 -13.01
CA GLN A 102 -2.88 1.62 -14.45
C GLN A 102 -2.47 3.05 -14.85
N LEU A 103 -3.18 4.07 -14.38
CA LEU A 103 -2.86 5.47 -14.69
C LEU A 103 -1.49 5.87 -14.17
N GLU A 104 -1.14 5.46 -12.95
CA GLU A 104 0.17 5.76 -12.39
C GLU A 104 1.29 5.02 -13.11
N ALA A 105 1.06 3.78 -13.57
CA ALA A 105 2.02 3.05 -14.39
C ALA A 105 2.28 3.74 -15.73
N GLU A 106 1.24 4.24 -16.41
CA GLU A 106 1.37 5.01 -17.65
C GLU A 106 2.19 6.29 -17.47
N ILE A 107 1.94 7.03 -16.37
CA ILE A 107 2.69 8.24 -16.03
C ILE A 107 4.15 7.90 -15.74
N ARG A 108 4.42 6.83 -14.97
CA ARG A 108 5.78 6.41 -14.64
C ARG A 108 6.55 5.94 -15.86
N ASP A 109 5.94 5.19 -16.77
CA ASP A 109 6.58 4.77 -18.01
C ASP A 109 7.04 5.99 -18.83
N GLN A 110 6.17 6.99 -18.99
CA GLN A 110 6.56 8.24 -19.63
C GLN A 110 7.70 8.94 -18.88
N TYR A 111 7.63 9.02 -17.55
CA TYR A 111 8.65 9.68 -16.75
C TYR A 111 10.03 8.98 -16.84
N TYR A 112 10.07 7.65 -16.78
CA TYR A 112 11.31 6.87 -16.82
C TYR A 112 11.93 6.85 -18.22
N ASN A 113 11.11 6.75 -19.25
CA ASN A 113 11.57 6.47 -20.62
C ASN A 113 11.62 7.69 -21.53
N PHE A 114 11.01 8.82 -21.16
CA PHE A 114 11.08 10.02 -21.98
C PHE A 114 12.53 10.52 -22.15
N ARG A 115 12.91 10.76 -23.40
CA ARG A 115 14.18 11.38 -23.78
C ARG A 115 13.83 12.55 -24.71
N ALA A 116 14.02 13.77 -24.22
CA ALA A 116 13.81 14.96 -25.03
C ALA A 116 14.82 14.98 -26.18
N GLN A 117 14.34 15.23 -27.40
CA GLN A 117 15.20 15.58 -28.53
C GLN A 117 15.33 17.11 -28.58
N VAL A 118 16.56 17.61 -28.58
CA VAL A 118 16.87 19.03 -28.77
C VAL A 118 17.55 19.19 -30.12
N ASP A 119 16.99 20.02 -31.00
CA ASP A 119 17.46 20.22 -32.38
C ASP A 119 17.49 18.94 -33.23
N GLY A 120 16.52 18.03 -33.02
CA GLY A 120 16.44 16.75 -33.72
C GLY A 120 17.49 15.72 -33.28
N LYS A 121 18.13 15.94 -32.11
CA LYS A 121 19.07 15.01 -31.46
C LYS A 121 18.70 14.75 -30.02
#